data_AF-A0A1Z4JIT2-F1
#
_entry.id   AF-A0A1Z4JIT2-F1
#
_cell.length_a   1.000
_cell.length_b   1.000
_cell.length_c   1.000
_cell.angle_alpha   90.00
_cell.angle_beta   90.00
_cell.angle_gamma   90.00
#
_symmetry.space_group_name_H-M   'P 1'
#
loop_
_entity.id
_entity.type
_entity.pdbx_description
1 polymer ?
#
loop_
_entity_poly.entity_id
_entity_poly.type
_entity_poly.pdbx_seq_one_letter_code
_entity_poly.pdbx_strand_id
1 'polypeptide(L)' 'MRITIDLPQDLQVHLAEQAQQLNLSVETLILQSLQERFQAPDPDETPTETVIEGIHQGLYEALTGQTIPLSQMWDGIDAD' A
#
# COMPACT_ATOMS: atom_id res chain seq x y z
N MET A 1 13.66 26.74 -4.14
CA MET A 1 13.25 26.43 -2.76
C MET A 1 14.32 25.51 -2.18
N ARG A 2 14.87 25.76 -0.99
CA ARG A 2 15.92 24.92 -0.38
C ARG A 2 15.34 24.27 0.87
N ILE A 3 15.39 22.94 0.92
CA ILE A 3 14.97 22.14 2.08
C ILE A 3 16.24 21.55 2.69
N THR A 4 16.42 21.72 3.99
CA THR A 4 17.54 21.14 4.73
C THR A 4 16.98 20.08 5.66
N ILE A 5 17.48 18.85 5.56
CA ILE A 5 17.03 17.71 6.35
C ILE A 5 18.27 17.03 6.93
N ASP A 6 18.32 16.86 8.24
CA ASP A 6 19.35 16.07 8.89
C ASP A 6 19.01 14.58 8.75
N LEU A 7 19.80 13.88 7.93
CA LEU A 7 19.63 12.45 7.66
C LEU A 7 20.69 11.65 8.42
N PRO A 8 20.33 10.55 9.11
CA PRO A 8 21.31 9.65 9.70
C PRO A 8 22.12 8.96 8.59
N GLN A 9 23.39 8.63 8.89
CA GLN A 9 24.34 8.12 7.89
C GLN A 9 23.86 6.84 7.21
N ASP A 10 23.24 5.93 7.97
CA ASP A 10 22.73 4.66 7.42
C ASP A 10 21.64 4.88 6.36
N LEU A 11 20.77 5.88 6.56
CA LEU A 11 19.76 6.25 5.56
C LEU A 11 20.39 6.91 4.34
N GLN A 12 21.43 7.73 4.52
CA GLN A 12 22.12 8.35 3.40
C GLN A 12 22.79 7.31 2.49
N VAL A 13 23.40 6.27 3.08
CA VAL A 13 23.97 5.14 2.32
C VAL A 13 22.88 4.42 1.55
N HIS A 14 21.79 4.05 2.22
CA HIS A 14 20.68 3.32 1.58
C HIS A 14 20.05 4.12 0.42
N LEU A 15 19.82 5.41 0.61
CA LEU A 15 19.28 6.30 -0.44
C LEU A 15 20.23 6.41 -1.63
N ALA A 16 21.54 6.47 -1.40
CA ALA A 16 22.54 6.51 -2.46
C ALA A 16 22.54 5.19 -3.27
N GLU A 17 22.39 4.05 -2.61
CA GLU A 17 22.26 2.75 -3.27
C GLU A 17 20.98 2.67 -4.11
N GLN A 18 19.84 3.05 -3.54
CA GLN A 18 18.55 3.06 -4.27
C GLN A 18 18.57 4.02 -5.47
N ALA A 19 19.15 5.20 -5.30
CA ALA A 19 19.27 6.18 -6.39
C ALA A 19 20.11 5.61 -7.56
N GLN A 20 21.19 4.87 -7.28
CA GLN A 20 21.97 4.19 -8.30
C GLN A 20 21.17 3.09 -9.02
N GLN A 21 20.43 2.28 -8.28
CA GLN A 21 19.60 1.20 -8.84
C GLN A 21 18.51 1.73 -9.78
N LEU A 22 17.90 2.85 -9.42
CA LEU A 22 16.85 3.51 -10.19
C LEU A 22 17.40 4.48 -11.25
N ASN A 23 18.72 4.68 -11.27
CA ASN A 23 19.40 5.64 -12.13
C ASN A 23 18.84 7.07 -11.97
N LEU A 24 18.55 7.45 -10.72
CA LEU A 24 18.03 8.75 -10.29
C LEU A 24 19.07 9.47 -9.42
N SER A 25 18.89 10.77 -9.22
CA SER A 25 19.63 11.49 -8.19
C SER A 25 19.01 11.25 -6.81
N VAL A 26 19.84 11.31 -5.77
CA VAL A 26 19.37 11.20 -4.38
C VAL A 26 18.35 12.31 -4.06
N GLU A 27 18.55 13.51 -4.61
CA GLU A 27 17.61 14.63 -4.43
C GLU A 27 16.23 14.34 -5.05
N THR A 28 16.19 13.80 -6.27
CA THR A 28 14.93 13.42 -6.93
C THR A 28 14.21 12.35 -6.15
N LEU A 29 14.94 11.35 -5.67
CA LEU A 29 14.37 10.26 -4.87
C LEU A 29 13.79 10.77 -3.54
N ILE A 30 14.51 11.66 -2.84
CA ILE A 30 14.00 12.30 -1.61
C ILE A 30 12.73 13.10 -1.90
N LEU A 31 12.71 13.91 -2.97
CA LEU A 31 11.54 14.70 -3.32
C LEU A 31 10.33 13.82 -3.66
N GLN A 32 10.53 12.72 -4.38
CA GLN A 32 9.47 11.77 -4.70
C GLN A 32 8.91 11.10 -3.45
N SER A 33 9.78 10.60 -2.56
CA SER A 33 9.32 9.99 -1.31
C SER A 33 8.57 10.99 -0.42
N LEU A 34 9.00 12.26 -0.38
CA LEU A 34 8.25 13.29 0.33
C LEU A 34 6.90 13.56 -0.33
N GLN A 35 6.86 13.62 -1.66
CA GLN A 35 5.61 13.81 -2.41
C GLN A 35 4.62 12.69 -2.12
N GLU A 36 5.05 11.42 -2.13
CA GLU A 36 4.19 10.26 -1.82
C GLU A 36 3.62 10.34 -0.40
N ARG A 37 4.43 10.77 0.58
CA ARG A 37 3.99 10.89 1.98
C ARG A 37 3.03 12.04 2.23
N PHE A 38 3.13 13.11 1.45
CA PHE A 38 2.23 14.27 1.53
C PHE A 38 1.14 14.24 0.46
N GLN A 39 1.07 13.17 -0.34
CA GLN A 39 0.00 12.98 -1.29
C GLN A 39 -1.31 12.86 -0.49
N ALA A 40 -2.34 13.57 -0.94
CA ALA A 40 -3.67 13.35 -0.39
C ALA A 40 -4.04 11.88 -0.60
N PRO A 41 -4.66 11.21 0.40
CA PRO A 41 -5.12 9.85 0.22
C PRO A 41 -6.00 9.79 -1.02
N ASP A 42 -5.76 8.77 -1.85
CA ASP A 42 -6.55 8.57 -3.06
C ASP A 42 -8.01 8.30 -2.63
N PRO A 43 -8.99 9.10 -3.10
CA PRO A 43 -10.39 8.91 -2.71
C PRO A 43 -10.97 7.56 -3.14
N ASP A 44 -10.35 6.89 -4.11
CA ASP A 44 -10.74 5.56 -4.58
C ASP A 44 -10.02 4.43 -3.83
N GLU A 45 -9.01 4.75 -3.00
CA GLU A 45 -8.31 3.75 -2.18
C GLU A 45 -9.16 3.36 -0.97
N THR A 46 -9.35 2.05 -0.80
CA THR A 46 -10.01 1.52 0.40
C THR A 46 -9.07 1.68 1.60
N PRO A 47 -9.52 2.28 2.72
CA PRO A 47 -8.69 2.42 3.90
C PRO A 47 -8.11 1.09 4.38
N THR A 48 -6.85 1.12 4.84
CA THR A 48 -6.15 -0.08 5.31
C THR A 48 -6.94 -0.79 6.41
N GLU A 49 -7.53 -0.05 7.35
CA GLU A 49 -8.37 -0.60 8.41
C GLU A 49 -9.56 -1.39 7.86
N THR A 50 -10.26 -0.88 6.84
CA THR A 50 -11.39 -1.57 6.20
C THR A 50 -10.94 -2.88 5.55
N VAL A 51 -9.78 -2.88 4.88
CA VAL A 51 -9.20 -4.09 4.28
C VAL A 51 -8.86 -5.12 5.36
N ILE A 52 -8.23 -4.67 6.46
CA ILE A 52 -7.88 -5.54 7.60
C ILE A 52 -9.14 -6.17 8.20
N GLU A 53 -10.18 -5.38 8.47
CA GLU A 53 -11.45 -5.87 9.00
C GLU A 53 -12.08 -6.94 8.09
N GLY A 54 -12.10 -6.71 6.78
CA GLY A 54 -12.59 -7.68 5.79
C GLY A 54 -11.80 -8.99 5.79
N ILE A 55 -10.48 -8.93 5.90
CA ILE A 55 -9.61 -10.12 6.00
C ILE A 55 -9.91 -10.90 7.29
N HIS A 56 -10.00 -10.21 8.44
CA HIS A 56 -10.32 -10.84 9.72
C HIS A 56 -11.69 -11.54 9.68
N GLN A 57 -12.69 -10.88 9.10
CA GLN A 57 -14.03 -11.45 8.94
C GLN A 57 -14.00 -12.68 8.04
N GLY A 58 -13.40 -12.60 6.86
CA GLY A 58 -13.34 -13.73 5.92
C GLY A 58 -12.61 -14.94 6.50
N LEU A 59 -11.53 -14.71 7.26
CA LEU A 59 -10.83 -15.78 7.98
C LEU A 59 -11.70 -16.41 9.07
N TYR A 60 -12.43 -15.59 9.84
CA TYR A 60 -13.35 -16.09 10.85
C TYR A 60 -14.47 -16.95 10.24
N GLU A 61 -15.08 -16.49 9.15
CA GLU A 61 -16.13 -17.21 8.42
C GLU A 61 -15.61 -18.54 7.87
N ALA A 62 -14.42 -18.54 7.25
CA ALA A 62 -13.78 -19.75 6.74
C ALA A 62 -13.51 -20.78 7.86
N LEU A 63 -12.97 -20.33 8.99
CA LEU A 63 -12.65 -21.22 10.12
C LEU A 63 -13.89 -21.75 10.84
N THR A 64 -14.98 -20.99 10.84
CA THR A 64 -16.25 -21.38 11.48
C THR A 64 -17.19 -22.14 10.54
N GLY A 65 -16.81 -22.35 9.28
CA GLY A 65 -17.61 -23.05 8.27
C GLY A 65 -18.78 -22.21 7.75
N GLN A 66 -18.78 -20.89 7.97
CA GLN A 66 -19.75 -19.95 7.43
C GLN A 66 -19.40 -19.59 5.98
N THR A 67 -19.26 -20.60 5.13
CA THR A 67 -18.87 -20.46 3.73
C THR A 67 -19.86 -21.18 2.83
N ILE A 68 -20.07 -20.66 1.62
CA ILE A 68 -20.82 -21.36 0.58
C ILE A 68 -19.87 -22.08 -0.38
N PRO A 69 -20.28 -23.22 -0.97
CA PRO A 69 -19.55 -23.85 -2.06
C PRO A 69 -19.36 -22.88 -3.23
N LEU A 70 -18.20 -22.91 -3.88
CA LEU A 70 -17.90 -22.04 -5.03
C LEU A 70 -18.92 -22.17 -6.16
N SER A 71 -19.48 -23.36 -6.37
CA SER A 71 -20.53 -23.59 -7.37
C SER A 71 -21.83 -22.82 -7.09
N GLN A 72 -22.09 -22.48 -5.82
CA GLN A 72 -23.26 -21.73 -5.36
C GLN A 72 -22.97 -20.23 -5.22
N MET A 73 -21.73 -19.79 -5.40
CA MET A 73 -21.36 -18.37 -5.27
C MET A 73 -22.04 -17.48 -6.31
N TRP A 74 -22.37 -18.05 -7.47
CA TRP A 74 -23.05 -17.36 -8.57
C TRP A 74 -24.58 -17.39 -8.41
N ASP A 75 -25.11 -18.18 -7.47
CA ASP A 75 -26.55 -18.28 -7.26
C ASP A 75 -27.06 -16.95 -6.66
N GLY A 76 -27.84 -16.19 -7.44
CA GLY A 76 -28.41 -14.90 -7.01
C GLY A 76 -27.59 -13.67 -7.40
N ILE A 77 -26.48 -13.83 -8.13
CA ILE A 77 -25.83 -12.73 -8.85
C ILE A 77 -26.36 -12.78 -10.29
N ASP A 78 -27.26 -11.87 -10.64
CA ASP A 78 -27.74 -11.75 -12.02
C ASP A 78 -26.59 -11.29 -12.92
N ALA A 79 -26.34 -12.04 -13.99
CA ALA A 79 -25.27 -11.77 -14.96
C ALA A 79 -25.75 -10.93 -16.16
N ASP A 80 -26.90 -10.25 -16.02
CA ASP A 80 -27.54 -9.44 -17.07
C ASP A 80 -27.22 -7.94 -16.95
#